data_AF-A0A539E8L4-F1
#
_entry.id   AF-A0A539E8L4-F1
#
_cell.length_a   1.000
_cell.length_b   1.000
_cell.length_c   1.000
_cell.angle_alpha   90.00
_cell.angle_beta   90.00
_cell.angle_gamma   90.00
#
_symmetry.space_group_name_H-M   'P 1'
#
loop_
_entity.id
_entity.type
_entity.pdbx_description
1 polymer ?
#
loop_
_entity_poly.entity_id
_entity_poly.type
_entity_poly.pdbx_seq_one_letter_code
_entity_poly.pdbx_strand_id
1 'polypeptide(L)' 'MSHMYDLTMPSITGEPVDLGDYRGTVCLVVNVASA' A
#
# COMPACT_ATOMS: atom_id res chain seq x y z
N MET A 1 3.99 -13.19 -12.21
CA MET A 1 4.77 -12.17 -11.49
C MET A 1 3.75 -11.22 -10.87
N SER A 2 3.63 -11.17 -9.55
CA SER A 2 2.75 -10.16 -8.92
C SER A 2 3.46 -8.82 -8.89
N HIS A 3 2.79 -7.76 -9.33
CA HIS A 3 3.26 -6.40 -9.15
C HIS A 3 2.62 -5.77 -7.91
N MET A 4 3.33 -4.84 -7.28
CA MET A 4 2.80 -4.05 -6.16
C MET A 4 1.49 -3.34 -6.54
N TYR A 5 1.35 -2.92 -7.80
CA TYR A 5 0.19 -2.22 -8.34
C TYR A 5 -1.09 -3.06 -8.45
N ASP A 6 -1.00 -4.37 -8.22
CA ASP A 6 -2.16 -5.28 -8.26
C ASP A 6 -2.75 -5.50 -6.85
N LEU A 7 -2.24 -4.79 -5.83
CA LEU A 7 -2.60 -4.97 -4.43
C LEU A 7 -3.53 -3.87 -3.95
N THR A 8 -4.58 -4.28 -3.26
CA THR A 8 -5.46 -3.40 -2.50
C THR A 8 -5.38 -3.78 -1.02
N MET A 9 -5.31 -2.78 -0.13
CA MET A 9 -5.26 -2.98 1.32
C MET A 9 -6.17 -1.99 2.05
N PRO A 10 -6.73 -2.34 3.21
CA PRO A 10 -7.45 -1.37 4.03
C PRO A 10 -6.50 -0.34 4.64
N SER A 11 -6.93 0.92 4.67
CA SER A 11 -6.31 1.99 5.44
C SER A 11 -6.52 1.75 6.95
N ILE A 12 -5.89 2.59 7.79
CA ILE A 12 -6.11 2.58 9.24
C ILE A 12 -7.57 2.89 9.64
N THR A 13 -8.31 3.62 8.81
CA THR A 13 -9.74 3.93 8.99
C THR A 13 -10.68 2.95 8.28
N GLY A 14 -10.12 1.97 7.54
CA GLY A 14 -10.85 0.87 6.93
C GLY A 14 -11.25 1.09 5.47
N GLU A 15 -10.96 2.25 4.86
CA GLU A 15 -11.20 2.45 3.43
C GLU A 15 -10.17 1.68 2.59
N PRO A 16 -10.57 1.14 1.43
CA PRO A 16 -9.64 0.48 0.53
C PRO A 16 -8.63 1.47 -0.06
N VAL A 17 -7.36 1.09 -0.08
CA VAL A 17 -6.24 1.77 -0.72
C VAL A 17 -5.71 0.89 -1.84
N ASP A 18 -5.76 1.38 -3.08
CA ASP A 18 -5.16 0.73 -4.23
C ASP A 18 -3.69 1.16 -4.37
N LEU A 19 -2.76 0.21 -4.31
CA LEU A 19 -1.34 0.53 -4.48
C LEU A 19 -1.00 0.92 -5.94
N GLY A 20 -1.89 0.65 -6.89
CA GLY A 20 -1.81 1.13 -8.26
C GLY A 20 -1.73 2.65 -8.38
N ASP A 21 -2.34 3.38 -7.45
CA ASP A 21 -2.37 4.85 -7.42
C ASP A 21 -0.97 5.47 -7.26
N TYR A 22 0.00 4.72 -6.72
CA TYR A 22 1.39 5.18 -6.53
C TYR A 22 2.30 4.91 -7.74
N ARG A 23 1.76 4.43 -8.86
CA ARG A 23 2.55 4.15 -10.07
C ARG A 23 3.31 5.38 -10.55
N GLY A 24 4.60 5.18 -10.87
CA GLY A 24 5.49 6.27 -11.33
C GLY A 24 6.13 7.08 -10.19
N THR A 25 5.87 6.71 -8.94
CA THR A 25 6.53 7.26 -7.76
C THR A 25 7.43 6.21 -7.08
N VAL A 26 8.36 6.66 -6.23
CA VAL A 26 9.11 5.77 -5.35
C VAL A 26 8.30 5.58 -4.07
N CYS A 27 7.87 4.35 -3.79
CA CYS A 27 7.07 4.01 -2.62
C CYS A 27 7.90 3.23 -1.59
N LEU A 28 7.99 3.74 -0.35
CA LEU A 28 8.69 3.10 0.75
C LEU A 28 7.68 2.40 1.68
N VAL A 29 7.77 1.08 1.79
CA VAL A 29 6.91 0.28 2.69
C VAL A 29 7.64 0.02 4.00
N VAL A 30 7.03 0.41 5.12
CA VAL A 30 7.60 0.24 6.47
C VAL A 30 6.60 -0.52 7.34
N ASN A 31 7.02 -1.65 7.89
CA ASN A 31 6.26 -2.32 8.95
C ASN A 31 6.48 -1.58 10.27
N VAL A 32 5.39 -1.22 10.95
CA VAL A 32 5.41 -0.50 12.23
C VAL A 32 4.80 -1.37 13.33
N ALA A 33 5.15 -1.08 14.58
CA ALA A 33 4.55 -1.67 15.77
C ALA A 33 4.50 -0.61 16.88
N SER A 34 3.46 -0.65 17.71
CA SER A 34 3.35 0.18 18.91
C SER A 34 4.00 -0.54 20.11
N ALA A 35 4.49 0.25 21.08
CA ALA A 35 5.03 -0.25 22.34
C ALA A 35 3.96 -0.87 23.25
#